data_AF-A0A7Y2FHZ7-F1
#
_entry.id   AF-A0A7Y2FHZ7-F1
#
_cell.length_a   1.000
_cell.length_b   1.000
_cell.length_c   1.000
_cell.angle_alpha   90.00
_cell.angle_beta   90.00
_cell.angle_gamma   90.00
#
_symmetry.space_group_name_H-M   'P 1'
#
loop_
_entity.id
_entity.type
_entity.pdbx_description
1 polymer ?
#
loop_
_entity_poly.entity_id
_entity_poly.type
_entity_poly.pdbx_seq_one_letter_code
_entity_poly.pdbx_strand_id
1 'polypeptide(L)'
;HHCRLPEDVPNDLEEIPRPRAIYMGSITRVLDFTLLRDVARLLPDVSFVFVGAARLIDQAIRPVFEEWADCPNVYQLGQKPASVLPFYLQESDVALLPYLITEDTKERYPLKLHEYMAAGKPVVSAPLSCVREFSPLVTQATTAEEWAGAIRANLREADSDTIDERRRAARRHDWNRVVMKLESLLGQAMSSTGADSR
;
A
#
# COMPACT_ATOMS: atom_id res chain seq x y z
N HIS A 1 -8.83 19.16 -19.77
CA HIS A 1 -9.42 20.17 -18.86
C HIS A 1 -9.02 19.84 -17.43
N HIS A 2 -8.06 20.59 -16.90
CA HIS A 2 -7.52 20.43 -15.55
C HIS A 2 -8.49 21.00 -14.51
N CYS A 3 -9.08 20.14 -13.68
CA CYS A 3 -9.75 20.57 -12.46
C CYS A 3 -8.73 20.44 -11.32
N ARG A 4 -7.95 21.51 -11.08
CA ARG A 4 -7.26 21.70 -9.80
C ARG A 4 -8.15 22.62 -8.97
N LEU A 5 -8.72 22.09 -7.89
CA LEU A 5 -9.30 22.93 -6.83
C LEU A 5 -8.14 23.52 -6.00
N PRO A 6 -8.29 24.74 -5.45
CA PRO A 6 -7.23 25.44 -4.73
C PRO A 6 -7.08 24.91 -3.28
N GLU A 7 -5.82 24.91 -2.78
CA GLU A 7 -5.34 24.63 -1.40
C GLU A 7 -5.30 23.16 -0.98
N ASP A 8 -4.18 22.47 -0.72
CA ASP A 8 -2.74 22.68 -0.84
C ASP A 8 -2.16 21.26 -1.05
N VAL A 9 -0.95 21.11 -1.60
CA VAL A 9 -0.17 19.92 -1.25
C VAL A 9 -0.21 19.86 0.28
N PRO A 10 -0.59 18.75 0.94
CA PRO A 10 -0.55 18.72 2.39
C PRO A 10 0.78 19.30 2.84
N ASN A 11 0.78 20.35 3.68
CA ASN A 11 1.98 21.18 3.93
C ASN A 11 3.22 20.33 4.27
N ASP A 12 3.01 19.15 4.86
CA ASP A 12 4.04 18.18 5.21
C ASP A 12 4.63 17.39 4.03
N LEU A 13 4.03 17.39 2.84
CA LEU A 13 4.61 16.87 1.60
C LEU A 13 5.44 17.92 0.84
N GLU A 14 5.23 19.21 1.04
CA GLU A 14 5.94 20.25 0.29
C GLU A 14 7.45 20.18 0.51
N GLU A 15 7.86 19.89 1.74
CA GLU A 15 9.27 19.78 2.15
C GLU A 15 9.89 18.42 1.78
N ILE A 16 9.10 17.45 1.31
CA ILE A 16 9.58 16.10 1.00
C ILE A 16 9.98 16.02 -0.48
N PRO A 17 11.26 15.76 -0.81
CA PRO A 17 11.71 15.70 -2.20
C PRO A 17 10.98 14.61 -3.01
N ARG A 18 10.85 14.83 -4.32
CA ARG A 18 10.50 13.77 -5.27
C ARG A 18 11.76 13.05 -5.78
N PRO A 19 11.64 11.77 -6.19
CA PRO A 19 10.43 10.94 -6.25
C PRO A 19 9.97 10.42 -4.88
N ARG A 20 8.66 10.14 -4.75
CA ARG A 20 8.02 9.70 -3.50
C ARG A 20 7.39 8.31 -3.65
N ALA A 21 7.80 7.38 -2.80
CA ALA A 21 7.19 6.07 -2.65
C ALA A 21 6.32 6.03 -1.38
N ILE A 22 5.01 5.77 -1.51
CA ILE A 22 4.05 5.94 -0.41
C ILE A 22 3.46 4.63 0.11
N TYR A 23 3.33 4.54 1.43
CA TYR A 23 2.43 3.60 2.10
C TYR A 23 1.35 4.37 2.88
N MET A 24 0.09 3.98 2.71
CA MET A 24 -1.04 4.51 3.46
C MET A 24 -1.73 3.41 4.26
N GLY A 25 -1.72 3.52 5.58
CA GLY A 25 -2.34 2.54 6.47
C GLY A 25 -1.69 2.49 7.84
N SER A 26 -2.21 1.63 8.72
CA SER A 26 -1.57 1.41 10.03
C SER A 26 -0.14 0.90 9.84
N ILE A 27 0.81 1.52 10.53
CA ILE A 27 2.22 1.13 10.54
C ILE A 27 2.39 0.21 11.75
N THR A 28 2.47 -1.10 11.52
CA THR A 28 2.51 -2.10 12.59
C THR A 28 3.47 -3.22 12.24
N ARG A 29 3.63 -4.20 13.14
CA ARG A 29 4.44 -5.41 12.94
C ARG A 29 4.14 -6.24 11.69
N VAL A 30 3.05 -5.95 10.98
CA VAL A 30 2.71 -6.63 9.71
C VAL A 30 3.54 -6.11 8.53
N LEU A 31 4.24 -4.97 8.70
CA LEU A 31 5.17 -4.44 7.71
C LEU A 31 6.56 -5.01 7.94
N ASP A 32 7.30 -5.22 6.86
CA ASP A 32 8.69 -5.69 6.92
C ASP A 32 9.64 -4.49 7.07
N PHE A 33 9.91 -4.10 8.32
CA PHE A 33 10.80 -2.97 8.60
C PHE A 33 12.26 -3.25 8.22
N THR A 34 12.70 -4.52 8.24
CA THR A 34 14.04 -4.92 7.79
C THR A 34 14.20 -4.62 6.31
N LEU A 35 13.25 -5.13 5.51
CA LEU A 35 13.21 -4.87 4.07
C LEU A 35 13.10 -3.38 3.77
N LEU A 36 12.19 -2.66 4.45
CA LEU A 36 11.99 -1.24 4.22
C LEU A 36 13.25 -0.42 4.52
N ARG A 37 13.97 -0.72 5.61
CA ARG A 37 15.26 -0.10 5.94
C ARG A 37 16.28 -0.34 4.84
N ASP A 38 16.39 -1.57 4.36
CA ASP A 38 17.40 -1.95 3.37
C ASP A 38 17.09 -1.32 2.00
N VAL A 39 15.82 -1.29 1.59
CA VAL A 39 15.38 -0.61 0.37
C VAL A 39 15.59 0.90 0.46
N ALA A 40 15.31 1.52 1.62
CA ALA A 40 15.54 2.95 1.82
C ALA A 40 17.03 3.31 1.66
N ARG A 41 17.94 2.47 2.17
CA ARG A 41 19.39 2.64 2.00
C ARG A 41 19.87 2.44 0.56
N LEU A 42 19.23 1.55 -0.20
CA LEU A 42 19.54 1.33 -1.62
C LEU A 42 19.05 2.49 -2.51
N LEU A 43 18.08 3.28 -2.05
CA LEU A 43 17.43 4.35 -2.80
C LEU A 43 17.47 5.70 -2.05
N PRO A 44 18.67 6.26 -1.76
CA PRO A 44 18.80 7.46 -0.93
C PRO A 44 18.18 8.73 -1.54
N ASP A 45 17.92 8.73 -2.85
CA ASP A 45 17.25 9.79 -3.62
C ASP A 45 15.74 9.60 -3.75
N VAL A 46 15.16 8.51 -3.23
CA VAL A 46 13.71 8.29 -3.17
C VAL A 46 13.22 8.59 -1.76
N SER A 47 12.20 9.43 -1.64
CA SER A 47 11.53 9.71 -0.37
C SER A 47 10.48 8.64 -0.08
N PHE A 48 10.61 7.94 1.03
CA PHE A 48 9.66 6.93 1.48
C PHE A 48 8.67 7.55 2.46
N VAL A 49 7.44 7.75 2.02
CA VAL A 49 6.40 8.46 2.77
C VAL A 49 5.42 7.48 3.39
N PHE A 50 5.26 7.54 4.72
CA PHE A 50 4.35 6.68 5.47
C PHE A 50 3.25 7.51 6.13
N VAL A 51 2.02 7.30 5.67
CA VAL A 51 0.81 8.00 6.15
C VAL A 51 -0.03 7.03 6.97
N GLY A 52 0.02 7.17 8.29
CA GLY A 52 -0.75 6.39 9.23
C GLY A 52 -0.15 6.37 10.63
N ALA A 53 -0.90 5.83 11.60
CA ALA A 53 -0.41 5.71 12.97
C ALA A 53 0.53 4.50 13.11
N ALA A 54 1.70 4.74 13.71
CA ALA A 54 2.53 3.69 14.27
C ALA A 54 1.84 3.07 15.48
N ARG A 55 1.52 1.77 15.40
CA ARG A 55 0.80 1.02 16.45
C ARG A 55 1.37 -0.39 16.55
N LEU A 56 1.20 -1.02 17.71
CA LEU A 56 1.60 -2.42 17.93
C LEU A 56 3.10 -2.66 17.64
N ILE A 57 3.95 -1.69 17.97
CA ILE A 57 5.41 -1.80 17.93
C ILE A 57 5.89 -2.30 19.30
N ASP A 58 6.01 -3.61 19.43
CA ASP A 58 6.47 -4.27 20.65
C ASP A 58 8.00 -4.21 20.79
N GLN A 59 8.52 -4.70 21.92
CA GLN A 59 9.96 -4.70 22.19
C GLN A 59 10.78 -5.54 21.20
N ALA A 60 10.18 -6.56 20.57
CA ALA A 60 10.89 -7.46 19.68
C ALA A 60 11.19 -6.79 18.32
N ILE A 61 10.26 -5.97 17.83
CA ILE A 61 10.43 -5.26 16.54
C ILE A 61 10.92 -3.81 16.68
N ARG A 62 11.00 -3.28 17.90
CA ARG A 62 11.40 -1.90 18.16
C ARG A 62 12.78 -1.54 17.60
N PRO A 63 13.86 -2.35 17.77
CA PRO A 63 15.17 -1.98 17.25
C PRO A 63 15.19 -1.77 15.74
N VAL A 64 14.59 -2.71 14.98
CA VAL A 64 14.54 -2.59 13.51
C VAL A 64 13.59 -1.48 13.05
N PHE A 65 12.51 -1.22 13.79
CA PHE A 65 11.63 -0.08 13.52
C PHE A 65 12.38 1.25 13.69
N GLU A 66 13.19 1.39 14.74
CA GLU A 66 14.01 2.59 14.99
C GLU A 66 15.07 2.77 13.90
N GLU A 67 15.79 1.71 13.51
CA GLU A 67 16.76 1.77 12.40
C GLU A 67 16.12 2.16 11.05
N TRP A 68 14.91 1.69 10.79
CA TRP A 68 14.12 2.09 9.62
C TRP A 68 13.70 3.55 9.71
N ALA A 69 13.19 3.98 10.86
CA ALA A 69 12.74 5.35 11.10
C ALA A 69 13.89 6.38 11.03
N ASP A 70 15.11 5.97 11.36
CA ASP A 70 16.32 6.80 11.32
C ASP A 70 16.90 6.97 9.90
N CYS A 71 16.36 6.27 8.89
CA CYS A 71 16.79 6.47 7.51
C CYS A 71 16.44 7.90 7.05
N PRO A 72 17.40 8.68 6.49
CA PRO A 72 17.22 10.11 6.23
C PRO A 72 16.16 10.43 5.16
N ASN A 73 15.76 9.44 4.38
CA ASN A 73 14.76 9.50 3.34
C ASN A 73 13.43 8.82 3.73
N VAL A 74 13.23 8.47 5.01
CA VAL A 74 11.97 7.92 5.53
C VAL A 74 11.20 9.01 6.28
N TYR A 75 9.95 9.24 5.87
CA TYR A 75 9.10 10.29 6.39
C TYR A 75 7.81 9.69 6.97
N GLN A 76 7.62 9.83 8.28
CA GLN A 76 6.43 9.37 8.98
C GLN A 76 5.49 10.55 9.28
N LEU A 77 4.38 10.64 8.54
CA LEU A 77 3.47 11.79 8.60
C LEU A 77 2.33 11.62 9.63
N GLY A 78 2.27 10.45 10.28
CA GLY A 78 1.22 10.12 11.23
C GLY A 78 -0.14 9.89 10.59
N GLN A 79 -1.17 9.74 11.42
CA GLN A 79 -2.54 9.50 10.95
C GLN A 79 -3.15 10.78 10.36
N LYS A 80 -3.79 10.65 9.19
CA LYS A 80 -4.52 11.74 8.52
C LYS A 80 -6.00 11.41 8.35
N PRO A 81 -6.88 12.43 8.23
CA PRO A 81 -8.29 12.23 7.87
C PRO A 81 -8.44 11.49 6.54
N ALA A 82 -9.46 10.63 6.43
CA ALA A 82 -9.70 9.87 5.20
C ALA A 82 -9.93 10.76 3.97
N SER A 83 -10.51 11.95 4.17
CA SER A 83 -10.78 12.93 3.11
C SER A 83 -9.53 13.46 2.41
N VAL A 84 -8.37 13.45 3.08
CA VAL A 84 -7.13 14.00 2.51
C VAL A 84 -6.20 12.93 1.92
N LEU A 85 -6.41 11.65 2.23
CA LEU A 85 -5.58 10.54 1.73
C LEU A 85 -5.45 10.48 0.19
N PRO A 86 -6.51 10.77 -0.60
CA PRO A 86 -6.37 10.80 -2.05
C PRO A 86 -5.30 11.78 -2.55
N PHE A 87 -5.10 12.92 -1.88
CA PHE A 87 -4.08 13.89 -2.25
C PHE A 87 -2.67 13.36 -2.01
N TYR A 88 -2.42 12.70 -0.87
CA TYR A 88 -1.13 12.05 -0.59
C TYR A 88 -0.78 11.01 -1.66
N LEU A 89 -1.77 10.20 -2.06
CA LEU A 89 -1.59 9.20 -3.11
C LEU A 89 -1.35 9.84 -4.47
N GLN A 90 -2.09 10.90 -4.81
CA GLN A 90 -1.92 11.64 -6.06
C GLN A 90 -0.52 12.27 -6.16
N GLU A 91 -0.04 12.86 -5.07
CA GLU A 91 1.23 13.59 -5.01
C GLU A 91 2.47 12.70 -4.80
N SER A 92 2.26 11.39 -4.74
CA SER A 92 3.32 10.37 -4.70
C SER A 92 3.49 9.69 -6.06
N ASP A 93 4.61 9.03 -6.31
CA ASP A 93 4.93 8.47 -7.63
C ASP A 93 4.69 6.96 -7.70
N VAL A 94 4.96 6.22 -6.62
CA VAL A 94 4.74 4.76 -6.50
C VAL A 94 4.10 4.43 -5.17
N ALA A 95 3.19 3.46 -5.12
CA ALA A 95 2.60 2.97 -3.88
C ALA A 95 3.20 1.62 -3.45
N LEU A 96 3.31 1.41 -2.14
CA LEU A 96 3.97 0.26 -1.53
C LEU A 96 2.99 -0.61 -0.75
N LEU A 97 3.17 -1.93 -0.84
CA LEU A 97 2.55 -2.93 0.03
C LEU A 97 3.63 -3.83 0.67
N PRO A 98 4.44 -3.29 1.60
CA PRO A 98 5.65 -3.94 2.13
C PRO A 98 5.31 -4.86 3.31
N TYR A 99 4.42 -5.83 3.10
CA TYR A 99 4.03 -6.75 4.16
C TYR A 99 5.12 -7.77 4.45
N LEU A 100 5.37 -8.00 5.74
CA LEU A 100 6.16 -9.12 6.22
C LEU A 100 5.43 -10.41 5.85
N ILE A 101 6.06 -11.30 5.08
CA ILE A 101 5.46 -12.57 4.68
C ILE A 101 5.58 -13.59 5.81
N THR A 102 4.44 -13.94 6.38
CA THR A 102 4.26 -14.99 7.39
C THR A 102 3.10 -15.88 6.98
N GLU A 103 2.84 -16.96 7.72
CA GLU A 103 1.65 -17.78 7.49
C GLU A 103 0.34 -16.98 7.55
N ASP A 104 0.27 -15.97 8.43
CA ASP A 104 -0.91 -15.13 8.61
C ASP A 104 -1.09 -14.07 7.51
N THR A 105 0.01 -13.53 6.98
CA THR A 105 -0.05 -12.42 6.02
C THR A 105 -0.11 -12.89 4.58
N LYS A 106 0.41 -14.10 4.27
CA LYS A 106 0.45 -14.63 2.90
C LYS A 106 -0.93 -14.74 2.23
N GLU A 107 -1.98 -14.91 3.03
CA GLU A 107 -3.38 -15.03 2.58
C GLU A 107 -4.20 -13.76 2.81
N ARG A 108 -3.61 -12.75 3.46
CA ARG A 108 -4.33 -11.52 3.78
C ARG A 108 -4.53 -10.68 2.54
N TYR A 109 -5.78 -10.32 2.28
CA TYR A 109 -6.10 -9.45 1.16
C TYR A 109 -5.80 -7.97 1.49
N PRO A 110 -4.92 -7.30 0.74
CA PRO A 110 -4.57 -5.91 1.02
C PRO A 110 -5.62 -4.95 0.45
N LEU A 111 -6.54 -4.48 1.28
CA LEU A 111 -7.60 -3.54 0.86
C LEU A 111 -7.05 -2.29 0.16
N LYS A 112 -5.85 -1.84 0.55
CA LYS A 112 -5.15 -0.69 -0.04
C LYS A 112 -4.75 -0.88 -1.50
N LEU A 113 -4.61 -2.13 -1.96
CA LEU A 113 -4.29 -2.41 -3.35
C LEU A 113 -5.34 -1.82 -4.29
N HIS A 114 -6.63 -1.98 -3.96
CA HIS A 114 -7.71 -1.43 -4.78
C HIS A 114 -7.72 0.08 -4.80
N GLU A 115 -7.50 0.73 -3.64
CA GLU A 115 -7.40 2.20 -3.57
C GLU A 115 -6.27 2.72 -4.47
N TYR A 116 -5.10 2.06 -4.45
CA TYR A 116 -3.96 2.44 -5.27
C TYR A 116 -4.21 2.24 -6.76
N MET A 117 -4.75 1.08 -7.15
CA MET A 117 -5.08 0.79 -8.54
C MET A 117 -6.22 1.67 -9.08
N ALA A 118 -7.21 2.01 -8.24
CA ALA A 118 -8.29 2.93 -8.59
C ALA A 118 -7.79 4.36 -8.82
N ALA A 119 -6.73 4.78 -8.11
CA ALA A 119 -6.02 6.02 -8.40
C ALA A 119 -5.15 5.93 -9.66
N GLY A 120 -4.89 4.72 -10.16
CA GLY A 120 -3.98 4.44 -11.28
C GLY A 120 -2.51 4.49 -10.89
N LYS A 121 -2.20 4.39 -9.58
CA LYS A 121 -0.83 4.45 -9.07
C LYS A 121 -0.10 3.13 -9.38
N PRO A 122 1.15 3.16 -9.88
CA PRO A 122 1.98 1.98 -9.93
C PRO A 122 2.20 1.43 -8.51
N VAL A 123 2.15 0.11 -8.35
CA VAL A 123 2.22 -0.56 -7.03
C VAL A 123 3.35 -1.56 -7.00
N VAL A 124 4.20 -1.47 -5.97
CA VAL A 124 5.18 -2.50 -5.62
C VAL A 124 4.71 -3.21 -4.35
N SER A 125 4.65 -4.53 -4.38
CA SER A 125 4.09 -5.36 -3.32
C SER A 125 5.01 -6.50 -2.93
N ALA A 126 4.89 -6.94 -1.68
CA ALA A 126 5.41 -8.23 -1.24
C ALA A 126 4.74 -9.37 -2.05
N PRO A 127 5.32 -10.59 -2.10
CA PRO A 127 4.85 -11.70 -2.93
C PRO A 127 3.59 -12.39 -2.36
N LEU A 128 2.53 -11.61 -2.12
CA LEU A 128 1.21 -12.05 -1.69
C LEU A 128 0.52 -12.87 -2.81
N SER A 129 -0.09 -14.00 -2.44
CA SER A 129 -0.76 -14.90 -3.41
C SER A 129 -1.90 -14.20 -4.14
N CYS A 130 -2.72 -13.45 -3.41
CA CYS A 130 -3.87 -12.70 -3.93
C CYS A 130 -3.49 -11.49 -4.81
N VAL A 131 -2.21 -11.14 -4.90
CA VAL A 131 -1.73 -10.02 -5.73
C VAL A 131 -1.26 -10.51 -7.10
N ARG A 132 -0.94 -11.81 -7.25
CA ARG A 132 -0.44 -12.39 -8.50
C ARG A 132 -1.38 -12.17 -9.69
N GLU A 133 -2.69 -12.16 -9.44
CA GLU A 133 -3.72 -11.95 -10.47
C GLU A 133 -3.67 -10.54 -11.11
N PHE A 134 -3.00 -9.59 -10.46
CA PHE A 134 -2.86 -8.21 -10.95
C PHE A 134 -1.57 -7.99 -11.74
N SER A 135 -0.77 -9.03 -12.01
CA SER A 135 0.38 -8.92 -12.91
C SER A 135 -0.08 -8.67 -14.36
N PRO A 136 0.58 -7.77 -15.13
CA PRO A 136 1.77 -7.00 -14.80
C PRO A 136 1.50 -5.63 -14.14
N LEU A 137 0.24 -5.28 -13.85
CA LEU A 137 -0.16 -3.97 -13.32
C LEU A 137 0.38 -3.67 -11.92
N VAL A 138 0.73 -4.71 -11.17
CA VAL A 138 1.38 -4.66 -9.85
C VAL A 138 2.69 -5.44 -9.92
N THR A 139 3.80 -4.84 -9.50
CA THR A 139 5.10 -5.50 -9.45
C THR A 139 5.31 -6.16 -8.08
N GLN A 140 5.59 -7.46 -8.06
CA GLN A 140 5.94 -8.16 -6.83
C GLN A 140 7.46 -8.29 -6.71
N ALA A 141 7.98 -8.11 -5.51
CA ALA A 141 9.41 -8.22 -5.21
C ALA A 141 9.62 -8.86 -3.83
N THR A 142 10.75 -9.55 -3.66
CA THR A 142 11.07 -10.33 -2.45
C THR A 142 12.29 -9.77 -1.73
N THR A 143 13.38 -9.46 -2.45
CA THR A 143 14.61 -8.93 -1.84
C THR A 143 14.67 -7.40 -1.92
N ALA A 144 15.55 -6.78 -1.12
CA ALA A 144 15.73 -5.33 -1.14
C ALA A 144 16.16 -4.82 -2.54
N GLU A 145 16.99 -5.57 -3.25
CA GLU A 145 17.44 -5.26 -4.60
C GLU A 145 16.30 -5.37 -5.62
N GLU A 146 15.48 -6.43 -5.52
CA GLU A 146 14.28 -6.59 -6.36
C GLU A 146 13.29 -5.44 -6.12
N TRP A 147 13.07 -5.05 -4.86
CA TRP A 147 12.22 -3.92 -4.50
C TRP A 147 12.78 -2.61 -5.04
N ALA A 148 14.08 -2.37 -4.88
CA ALA A 148 14.73 -1.17 -5.40
C ALA A 148 14.60 -1.10 -6.93
N GLY A 149 14.83 -2.22 -7.63
CA GLY A 149 14.64 -2.35 -9.07
C GLY A 149 13.19 -2.11 -9.50
N ALA A 150 12.23 -2.71 -8.78
CA ALA A 150 10.80 -2.55 -9.04
C ALA A 150 10.35 -1.09 -8.86
N ILE A 151 10.76 -0.43 -7.78
CA ILE A 151 10.46 1.00 -7.55
C ILE A 151 11.04 1.84 -8.69
N ARG A 152 12.30 1.63 -9.05
CA ARG A 152 12.94 2.38 -10.16
C ARG A 152 12.26 2.16 -11.49
N ALA A 153 11.83 0.94 -11.79
CA ALA A 153 11.10 0.63 -13.01
C ALA A 153 9.75 1.35 -13.05
N ASN A 154 8.99 1.28 -11.94
CA ASN A 154 7.69 1.96 -11.82
C ASN A 154 7.82 3.50 -11.83
N LEU A 155 8.92 4.06 -11.30
CA LEU A 155 9.19 5.51 -11.38
C LEU A 155 9.49 6.02 -12.80
N ARG A 156 9.94 5.14 -13.70
CA ARG A 156 10.19 5.47 -15.11
C ARG A 156 8.96 5.25 -15.98
N GLU A 157 7.93 4.59 -15.46
CA GLU A 157 6.71 4.32 -16.18
C GLU A 157 5.88 5.60 -16.32
N ALA A 158 5.79 6.11 -17.55
CA ALA A 158 5.01 7.31 -17.88
C ALA A 158 3.79 6.98 -18.75
N ASP A 159 3.44 5.70 -18.90
CA ASP A 159 2.42 5.25 -19.84
C ASP A 159 1.00 5.47 -19.31
N SER A 160 0.24 6.34 -19.99
CA SER A 160 -1.15 6.62 -19.68
C SER A 160 -2.06 5.41 -19.86
N ASP A 161 -1.73 4.49 -20.78
CA ASP A 161 -2.55 3.32 -21.03
C ASP A 161 -2.51 2.36 -19.83
N THR A 162 -1.33 2.19 -19.21
CA THR A 162 -1.18 1.37 -18.00
C THR A 162 -1.94 1.97 -16.80
N ILE A 163 -1.99 3.30 -16.69
CA ILE A 163 -2.79 3.98 -15.65
C ILE A 163 -4.27 3.63 -15.79
N ASP A 164 -4.82 3.67 -17.01
CA ASP A 164 -6.21 3.34 -17.26
C ASP A 164 -6.51 1.84 -17.14
N GLU A 165 -5.56 0.96 -17.45
CA GLU A 165 -5.65 -0.46 -17.16
C GLU A 165 -5.74 -0.76 -15.66
N ARG A 166 -4.90 -0.12 -14.83
CA ARG A 166 -4.99 -0.23 -13.36
C ARG A 166 -6.37 0.16 -12.85
N ARG A 167 -6.87 1.30 -13.32
CA ARG A 167 -8.21 1.81 -12.96
C ARG A 167 -9.32 0.84 -13.37
N ARG A 168 -9.22 0.24 -14.57
CA ARG A 168 -10.15 -0.79 -15.04
C ARG A 168 -10.07 -2.06 -14.21
N ALA A 169 -8.87 -2.51 -13.86
CA ALA A 169 -8.66 -3.68 -13.01
C ALA A 169 -9.27 -3.48 -11.61
N ALA A 170 -9.10 -2.32 -10.99
CA ALA A 170 -9.72 -1.98 -9.71
C ALA A 170 -11.26 -2.08 -9.78
N ARG A 171 -11.88 -1.45 -10.77
CA ARG A 171 -13.36 -1.44 -10.95
C ARG A 171 -13.96 -2.83 -11.12
N ARG A 172 -13.26 -3.74 -11.79
CA ARG A 172 -13.73 -5.12 -12.02
C ARG A 172 -13.78 -5.96 -10.73
N HIS A 173 -12.98 -5.61 -9.72
CA HIS A 173 -12.84 -6.39 -8.49
C HIS A 173 -13.60 -5.77 -7.29
N ASP A 174 -13.92 -4.48 -7.32
CA ASP A 174 -14.62 -3.76 -6.23
C ASP A 174 -16.04 -4.29 -5.97
N TRP A 175 -16.79 -4.61 -7.02
CA TRP A 175 -18.19 -5.06 -6.87
C TRP A 175 -18.33 -6.53 -6.50
N ASN A 176 -17.54 -7.41 -7.12
CA ASN A 176 -17.66 -8.85 -6.90
C ASN A 176 -17.24 -9.27 -5.50
N ARG A 177 -16.25 -8.60 -4.89
CA ARG A 177 -15.69 -9.05 -3.60
C ARG A 177 -16.44 -8.51 -2.39
N VAL A 178 -16.98 -7.29 -2.46
CA VAL A 178 -17.90 -6.74 -1.43
C VAL A 178 -19.18 -7.57 -1.40
N VAL A 179 -19.74 -7.90 -2.57
CA VAL A 179 -20.92 -8.75 -2.70
C VAL A 179 -20.64 -10.17 -2.17
N MET A 180 -19.55 -10.83 -2.59
CA MET A 180 -19.23 -12.18 -2.10
C MET A 180 -18.96 -12.23 -0.60
N LYS A 181 -18.37 -11.18 -0.01
CA LYS A 181 -18.12 -11.14 1.44
C LYS A 181 -19.41 -10.91 2.23
N LEU A 182 -20.33 -10.10 1.71
CA LEU A 182 -21.68 -9.96 2.27
C LEU A 182 -22.49 -11.24 2.11
N GLU A 183 -22.47 -11.87 0.94
CA GLU A 183 -23.18 -13.14 0.66
C GLU A 183 -22.67 -14.29 1.54
N SER A 184 -21.35 -14.38 1.74
CA SER A 184 -20.75 -15.38 2.63
C SER A 184 -21.14 -15.18 4.09
N LEU A 185 -21.15 -13.92 4.58
CA LEU A 185 -21.56 -13.60 5.95
C LEU A 185 -23.06 -13.83 6.16
N LEU A 186 -23.90 -13.48 5.17
CA LEU A 186 -25.34 -13.75 5.21
C LEU A 186 -25.64 -15.25 5.13
N GLY A 187 -24.92 -16.01 4.30
CA GLY A 187 -25.04 -17.47 4.21
C GLY A 187 -24.69 -18.19 5.52
N GLN A 188 -23.64 -17.73 6.21
CA GLN A 188 -23.24 -18.27 7.53
C GLN A 188 -24.23 -17.90 8.64
N ALA A 189 -24.79 -16.69 8.63
CA ALA A 189 -25.82 -16.28 9.59
C ALA A 189 -27.14 -17.05 9.40
N MET A 190 -27.52 -17.34 8.16
CA MET A 190 -28.72 -18.14 7.86
C MET A 190 -28.54 -19.63 8.17
N SER A 191 -27.31 -20.15 8.07
CA SER A 191 -26.99 -21.55 8.40
C SER A 191 -26.87 -21.81 9.90
N SER A 192 -26.46 -20.81 10.69
CA SER A 192 -26.33 -20.91 12.16
C SER A 192 -27.66 -20.73 12.91
N THR A 193 -28.67 -20.11 12.28
CA THR A 193 -30.00 -19.92 12.89
C THR A 193 -30.90 -21.16 12.76
N GLY A 194 -30.52 -22.15 11.94
CA GLY A 194 -31.31 -23.38 11.70
C GLY A 194 -30.94 -24.60 12.55
N ALA A 195 -29.93 -24.50 13.42
CA ALA A 195 -29.38 -25.66 14.15
C ALA A 195 -29.79 -25.74 15.63
N ASP A 196 -30.52 -24.77 16.17
CA ASP A 196 -30.83 -24.68 17.61
C ASP A 196 -32.31 -24.93 17.95
N SER A 197 -33.02 -25.64 17.08
CA SER A 197 -34.38 -26.13 17.36
C SER A 197 -34.50 -27.61 17.03
N ARG A 198 -34.06 -28.47 17.96
CA ARG A 198 -34.58 -29.83 18.17
C ARG A 198 -34.16 -30.39 19.51
#